data_AF-A0A8S9KLH6-F1
#
_entry.id   AF-A0A8S9KLH6-F1
#
_cell.length_a   1.000
_cell.length_b   1.000
_cell.length_c   1.000
_cell.angle_alpha   90.00
_cell.angle_beta   90.00
_cell.angle_gamma   90.00
#
_symmetry.space_group_name_H-M   'P 1'
#
loop_
_entity.id
_entity.type
_entity.pdbx_description
1 polymer ?
#
loop_
_entity_poly.entity_id
_entity_poly.type
_entity_poly.pdbx_seq_one_letter_code
_entity_poly.pdbx_strand_id
1 'polypeptide(L)'
;MNQEEENPVEKASSMEREHMFEKVVTPSDVGKLNRLVIPKQHAERYFPLDNSDNNKGLLLNFEDRTGNSWRFRYSYWNSSQSYVMTKP
;
A
#
# COMPACT_ATOMS: atom_id res chain seq x y z
N MET A 1 14.54 12.61 49.91
CA MET A 1 15.65 12.12 49.07
C MET A 1 14.97 11.40 47.93
N ASN A 2 14.82 12.11 46.82
CA ASN A 2 13.84 11.81 45.79
C ASN A 2 14.29 10.58 45.00
N GLN A 3 13.37 9.65 44.83
CA GLN A 3 13.49 8.48 43.97
C GLN A 3 13.44 8.99 42.53
N GLU A 4 14.51 8.74 41.77
CA GLU A 4 14.53 8.99 40.33
C GLU A 4 13.74 7.87 39.64
N GLU A 5 12.54 8.19 39.17
CA GLU A 5 11.77 7.33 38.27
C GLU A 5 12.42 7.36 36.88
N GLU A 6 13.08 6.26 36.49
CA GLU A 6 13.47 6.02 35.11
C GLU A 6 12.21 5.80 34.27
N ASN A 7 11.84 6.81 33.47
CA ASN A 7 10.88 6.65 32.38
C ASN A 7 11.44 5.68 31.33
N PRO A 8 10.71 4.62 30.95
CA PRO A 8 11.15 3.80 29.83
C PRO A 8 10.97 4.63 28.55
N VAL A 9 12.09 5.02 27.95
CA VAL A 9 12.13 5.58 26.60
C VAL A 9 11.52 4.54 25.67
N GLU A 10 10.29 4.79 25.21
CA GLU A 10 9.67 4.06 24.11
C GLU A 10 10.64 4.11 22.93
N LYS A 11 11.42 3.05 22.78
CA LYS A 11 12.26 2.83 21.62
C LYS A 11 11.29 2.56 20.48
N ALA A 12 10.81 3.63 19.85
CA ALA A 12 10.15 3.56 18.56
C ALA A 12 11.09 2.76 17.66
N SER A 13 10.73 1.50 17.44
CA SER A 13 11.42 0.62 16.50
C SER A 13 11.53 1.41 15.21
N SER A 14 12.76 1.78 14.83
CA SER A 14 13.04 2.28 13.50
C SER A 14 12.77 1.11 12.56
N MET A 15 11.50 0.86 12.25
CA MET A 15 11.10 -0.07 11.20
C MET A 15 11.72 0.50 9.93
N GLU A 16 12.79 -0.14 9.50
CA GLU A 16 13.45 0.19 8.24
C GLU A 16 12.40 0.03 7.15
N ARG A 17 12.07 1.14 6.47
CA ARG A 17 11.07 1.12 5.41
C ARG A 17 11.65 0.33 4.24
N GLU A 18 11.07 -0.83 3.95
CA GLU A 18 11.47 -1.62 2.78
C GLU A 18 11.02 -0.92 1.50
N HIS A 19 11.95 -0.78 0.55
CA HIS A 19 11.59 -0.36 -0.80
C HIS A 19 10.86 -1.49 -1.52
N MET A 20 9.56 -1.32 -1.75
CA MET A 20 8.74 -2.32 -2.45
C MET A 20 9.01 -2.29 -3.97
N PHE A 21 8.78 -1.16 -4.64
CA PHE A 21 9.00 -1.03 -6.08
C PHE A 21 9.00 0.43 -6.54
N GLU A 22 9.57 0.65 -7.73
CA GLU A 22 9.42 1.88 -8.51
C GLU A 22 8.70 1.54 -9.81
N LYS A 23 7.84 2.45 -10.28
CA LYS A 23 7.15 2.32 -11.55
C LYS A 23 7.06 3.67 -12.24
N VAL A 24 7.36 3.68 -13.54
CA VAL A 24 7.06 4.81 -14.43
C VAL A 24 5.55 4.83 -14.73
N VAL A 25 4.92 5.97 -14.48
CA VAL A 25 3.49 6.17 -14.75
C VAL A 25 3.26 6.28 -16.26
N THR A 26 2.30 5.52 -16.78
CA THR A 26 1.90 5.55 -18.19
C THR A 26 0.59 6.32 -18.37
N PRO A 27 0.24 6.77 -19.60
CA PRO A 27 -1.06 7.40 -19.85
C PRO A 27 -2.28 6.57 -19.42
N SER A 28 -2.15 5.24 -19.40
CA SER A 28 -3.23 4.34 -18.96
C SER A 28 -3.53 4.41 -17.46
N ASP A 29 -2.53 4.81 -16.67
CA ASP A 29 -2.63 4.88 -15.20
C ASP A 29 -3.40 6.11 -14.72
N VAL A 30 -3.36 7.18 -15.52
CA VAL A 30 -4.06 8.46 -15.28
C VAL A 30 -5.18 8.70 -16.28
N GLY A 31 -5.58 7.64 -16.99
CA GLY A 31 -6.62 7.70 -18.02
C GLY A 31 -8.04 7.66 -17.46
N LYS A 32 -9.01 7.52 -18.36
CA LYS A 32 -10.46 7.54 -18.04
C LYS A 32 -10.91 6.48 -17.03
N LEU A 33 -10.14 5.40 -16.87
CA LEU A 33 -10.46 4.30 -15.97
C LEU A 33 -10.04 4.55 -14.51
N ASN A 34 -9.33 5.65 -14.22
CA ASN A 34 -8.88 6.02 -12.87
C ASN A 34 -8.25 4.84 -12.10
N ARG A 35 -7.41 4.06 -12.78
CA ARG A 35 -6.78 2.86 -12.25
C ARG A 35 -5.27 2.95 -12.44
N LEU A 36 -4.51 2.63 -11.41
CA LEU A 36 -3.07 2.43 -11.49
C LEU A 36 -2.80 0.94 -11.60
N VAL A 37 -2.08 0.49 -12.63
CA VAL A 37 -1.70 -0.92 -12.77
C VAL A 37 -0.44 -1.21 -11.94
N ILE A 38 -0.44 -2.27 -11.15
CA ILE A 38 0.73 -2.69 -10.37
C ILE A 38 1.49 -3.78 -11.14
N PRO A 39 2.82 -3.69 -11.33
CA PRO A 39 3.56 -4.71 -12.05
C PRO A 39 3.43 -6.06 -11.32
N LYS A 40 3.09 -7.11 -12.07
CA LYS A 40 2.73 -8.44 -11.52
C LYS A 40 3.74 -8.97 -10.48
N GLN A 41 5.03 -8.91 -10.81
CA GLN A 41 6.08 -9.42 -9.93
C GLN A 41 6.13 -8.69 -8.57
N HIS A 42 5.84 -7.39 -8.55
CA HIS A 42 5.80 -6.60 -7.32
C HIS A 42 4.49 -6.78 -6.56
N ALA A 43 3.37 -6.88 -7.30
CA ALA A 43 2.06 -7.18 -6.74
C ALA A 43 2.09 -8.46 -5.89
N GLU A 44 2.60 -9.55 -6.45
CA GLU A 44 2.66 -10.87 -5.82
C GLU A 44 3.67 -10.95 -4.68
N ARG A 45 4.71 -10.12 -4.69
CA ARG A 45 5.74 -10.11 -3.64
C ARG A 45 5.33 -9.28 -2.42
N TYR A 46 4.66 -8.16 -2.64
CA TYR A 46 4.53 -7.13 -1.62
C TYR A 46 3.10 -6.85 -1.16
N PHE A 47 2.08 -7.25 -1.92
CA PHE A 47 0.69 -6.99 -1.58
C PHE A 47 -0.07 -8.29 -1.29
N PRO A 48 -0.85 -8.33 -0.21
CA PRO A 48 -1.70 -9.47 0.07
C PRO A 48 -2.86 -9.56 -0.93
N LEU A 49 -3.21 -10.78 -1.30
CA LEU A 49 -4.41 -11.08 -2.08
C LEU A 49 -5.46 -11.67 -1.15
N ASP A 50 -6.52 -10.91 -0.89
CA ASP A 50 -7.68 -11.42 -0.17
C ASP A 50 -8.55 -12.23 -1.15
N ASN A 51 -8.53 -13.55 -0.98
CA ASN A 51 -9.30 -14.49 -1.79
C ASN A 51 -10.80 -14.53 -1.41
N SER A 52 -11.19 -13.87 -0.31
CA SER A 52 -12.54 -14.02 0.25
C SER A 52 -13.62 -13.24 -0.49
N ASP A 53 -13.27 -12.15 -1.19
CA ASP A 53 -14.26 -11.28 -1.84
C ASP A 53 -13.67 -10.62 -3.11
N ASN A 54 -13.41 -11.43 -4.14
CA ASN A 54 -12.84 -11.03 -5.43
C ASN A 54 -13.55 -9.83 -6.10
N ASN A 55 -14.81 -9.56 -5.74
CA ASN A 55 -15.59 -8.45 -6.28
C ASN A 55 -15.36 -7.11 -5.57
N LYS A 56 -14.85 -7.11 -4.33
CA LYS A 56 -14.67 -5.87 -3.56
C LYS A 56 -13.22 -5.44 -3.47
N GLY A 57 -12.25 -6.37 -3.50
CA GLY A 57 -10.84 -5.99 -3.36
C GLY A 57 -10.48 -5.44 -1.99
N LEU A 58 -9.18 -5.37 -1.72
CA LEU A 58 -8.62 -5.00 -0.43
C LEU A 58 -8.41 -3.49 -0.31
N LEU A 59 -8.84 -2.88 0.79
CA LEU A 59 -8.57 -1.47 1.06
C LEU A 59 -7.19 -1.33 1.72
N LEU A 60 -6.29 -0.62 1.05
CA LEU A 60 -4.93 -0.34 1.54
C LEU A 60 -4.82 1.12 2.00
N ASN A 61 -4.14 1.33 3.11
CA ASN A 61 -3.81 2.66 3.64
C ASN A 61 -2.31 2.91 3.45
N PHE A 62 -1.96 4.06 2.89
CA PHE A 62 -0.58 4.51 2.69
C PHE A 62 -0.39 5.88 3.31
N GLU A 63 0.80 6.15 3.80
CA GLU A 63 1.20 7.47 4.27
C GLU A 63 2.20 8.06 3.27
N ASP A 64 1.97 9.30 2.85
CA ASP A 64 2.96 10.02 2.04
C ASP A 64 4.09 10.61 2.91
N ARG A 65 5.07 11.24 2.26
CA ARG A 65 6.21 11.86 2.97
C ARG A 65 5.83 13.02 3.89
N THR A 66 4.62 13.54 3.75
CA THR A 66 4.10 14.66 4.55
C THR A 66 3.15 14.20 5.67
N GLY A 67 2.92 12.89 5.80
CA GLY A 67 2.03 12.32 6.82
C GLY A 67 0.57 12.19 6.40
N ASN A 68 0.20 12.52 5.17
CA ASN A 68 -1.19 12.35 4.74
C ASN A 68 -1.50 10.89 4.46
N SER A 69 -2.68 10.46 4.89
CA SER A 69 -3.19 9.12 4.62
C SER A 69 -3.93 9.05 3.28
N TRP A 70 -3.53 8.10 2.44
CA TRP A 70 -4.12 7.79 1.15
C TRP A 70 -4.73 6.40 1.19
N ARG A 71 -5.95 6.28 0.68
CA ARG A 71 -6.66 4.99 0.61
C ARG A 71 -6.85 4.57 -0.82
N PHE A 72 -6.51 3.33 -1.12
CA PHE A 72 -6.70 2.73 -2.42
C PHE A 72 -7.34 1.36 -2.29
N ARG A 73 -8.24 1.05 -3.22
CA ARG A 73 -8.77 -0.30 -3.39
C ARG A 73 -7.84 -1.07 -4.30
N TYR A 74 -7.26 -2.15 -3.79
CA TYR A 74 -6.39 -3.07 -4.50
C TYR A 74 -7.17 -4.29 -4.94
N SER A 75 -7.06 -4.69 -6.21
CA SER A 75 -7.81 -5.83 -6.74
C SER A 75 -7.05 -6.52 -7.87
N TYR A 76 -7.29 -7.82 -8.02
CA TYR A 76 -6.92 -8.55 -9.21
C TYR A 76 -8.11 -8.63 -10.18
N TRP A 77 -7.92 -8.13 -11.40
CA TRP A 77 -8.95 -8.15 -12.44
C TRP A 77 -8.73 -9.35 -13.36
N ASN A 78 -9.58 -10.36 -13.23
CA ASN A 78 -9.47 -11.62 -13.97
C ASN A 78 -9.52 -11.43 -15.50
N SER A 79 -10.36 -10.53 -16.00
CA SER A 79 -10.54 -10.31 -17.45
C SER A 79 -9.29 -9.77 -18.15
N SER A 80 -8.47 -8.99 -17.43
CA SER A 80 -7.22 -8.42 -17.95
C SER A 80 -5.97 -9.03 -17.30
N GLN A 81 -6.15 -10.02 -16.41
CA GLN A 81 -5.08 -10.64 -15.62
C GLN A 81 -4.11 -9.63 -15.00
N SER A 82 -4.65 -8.58 -14.39
CA SER A 82 -3.86 -7.43 -13.92
C SER A 82 -4.21 -7.06 -12.49
N TYR A 83 -3.21 -6.68 -11.72
CA TYR A 83 -3.38 -6.08 -10.40
C TYR A 83 -3.55 -4.56 -10.54
N VAL A 84 -4.55 -3.99 -9.88
CA VAL A 84 -4.86 -2.57 -9.98
C VAL A 84 -5.09 -1.94 -8.61
N MET A 85 -4.74 -0.67 -8.50
CA MET A 85 -5.23 0.23 -7.45
C MET A 85 -6.25 1.20 -8.06
N THR A 86 -7.41 1.28 -7.45
CA THR A 86 -8.46 2.25 -7.80
C THR A 86 -8.80 3.12 -6.59
N LYS A 87 -9.65 4.11 -6.81
CA LYS A 87 -10.27 4.85 -5.71
C LYS A 87 -10.96 3.89 -4.72
N PRO A 88 -10.96 4.23 -3.42
CA PRO A 88 -11.58 3.43 -2.39
C PRO A 88 -13.09 3.30 -2.63
#